data_AF-A0A9P5X5Z7-F1
#
_entry.id   AF-A0A9P5X5Z7-F1
#
_cell.length_a   1.000
_cell.length_b   1.000
_cell.length_c   1.000
_cell.angle_alpha   90.00
_cell.angle_beta   90.00
_cell.angle_gamma   90.00
#
_symmetry.space_group_name_H-M   'P 1'
#
loop_
_entity.id
_entity.type
_entity.pdbx_description
1 polymer ?
#
loop_
_entity_poly.entity_id
_entity_poly.type
_entity_poly.pdbx_seq_one_letter_code
_entity_poly.pdbx_strand_id
1 'polypeptide(L)'
;MTVCPESPTVHTDRVPFQDTSSENGRLQACVFPEQQESFDEGQFQALQLQERVNSSLTKLVKVEFLNLPPEILTDILLYLPFTAVVICQSVNRYLRALISESVKLQYHIHLNVFGQLDNPHCNLPVSERLNQLLSRERRWKEFKFDFDRITKVPVVAPYERLGLSGEALSLSYADGVSWRVGIPREADQEIKWKRLEICARQTLAKMHVREHDLLFLITV
;
A
#
# COMPACT_ATOMS: atom_id res chain seq x y z
N MET A 1 20.24 37.75 -5.30
CA MET A 1 18.94 38.30 -4.85
C MET A 1 17.94 37.15 -4.86
N THR A 2 17.34 36.63 -3.79
CA THR A 2 17.37 36.94 -2.35
C THR A 2 16.80 35.68 -1.67
N VAL A 3 17.62 34.90 -0.96
CA VAL A 3 17.62 34.61 0.50
C VAL A 3 16.52 33.67 1.02
N CYS A 4 16.96 32.52 1.55
CA CYS A 4 16.23 31.56 2.39
C CYS A 4 16.06 32.08 3.83
N PRO A 5 15.03 31.67 4.60
CA PRO A 5 14.98 31.93 6.03
C PRO A 5 15.59 30.79 6.87
N GLU A 6 16.34 31.21 7.88
CA GLU A 6 17.12 30.43 8.85
C GLU A 6 16.30 29.93 10.06
N SER A 7 16.79 28.85 10.67
CA SER A 7 16.36 28.27 11.94
C SER A 7 16.85 29.08 13.15
N PRO A 8 16.16 29.07 14.32
CA PRO A 8 16.71 29.64 15.54
C PRO A 8 17.31 28.56 16.47
N THR A 9 18.61 28.73 16.76
CA THR A 9 19.33 28.17 17.92
C THR A 9 19.26 29.13 19.11
N VAL A 10 19.00 28.63 20.32
CA VAL A 10 19.20 29.36 21.58
C VAL A 10 20.02 28.50 22.55
N HIS A 11 21.30 28.83 22.63
CA HIS A 11 22.20 28.72 23.79
C HIS A 11 22.24 30.16 24.37
N THR A 12 22.39 30.51 25.65
CA THR A 12 23.15 30.06 26.84
C THR A 12 22.41 30.69 28.07
N ASP A 13 22.65 30.48 29.38
CA ASP A 13 23.89 30.57 30.16
C ASP A 13 23.63 30.07 31.60
N ARG A 14 24.68 29.48 32.18
CA ARG A 14 24.83 29.20 33.62
C ARG A 14 25.69 30.31 34.24
N VAL A 15 25.34 30.84 35.41
CA VAL A 15 26.31 31.27 36.44
C VAL A 15 25.63 31.35 37.83
N PRO A 16 26.38 31.39 38.96
CA PRO A 16 26.15 30.57 40.14
C PRO A 16 25.65 31.41 41.33
N PHE A 17 25.31 30.79 42.46
CA PHE A 17 25.10 31.53 43.70
C PHE A 17 25.91 30.95 44.85
N GLN A 18 26.69 31.83 45.47
CA GLN A 18 27.56 31.60 46.61
C GLN A 18 26.79 31.69 47.94
N ASP A 19 27.32 31.01 48.94
CA ASP A 19 27.00 31.16 50.37
C ASP A 19 27.17 32.61 50.86
N THR A 20 26.24 33.08 51.69
CA THR A 20 26.56 33.86 52.89
C THR A 20 25.50 33.67 53.98
N SER A 21 26.01 33.52 55.20
CA SER A 21 25.34 33.37 56.48
C SER A 21 24.74 34.67 57.05
N SER A 22 23.70 34.49 57.88
CA SER A 22 23.37 35.31 59.08
C SER A 22 22.73 36.70 58.87
N GLU A 23 21.47 36.86 59.29
CA GLU A 23 21.08 37.59 60.51
C GLU A 23 19.54 37.79 60.62
N ASN A 24 19.01 37.40 61.79
CA ASN A 24 17.90 37.94 62.58
C ASN A 24 16.83 38.86 61.94
N GLY A 25 15.58 38.39 61.97
CA GLY A 25 14.38 39.23 61.87
C GLY A 25 13.11 38.49 62.30
N ARG A 26 12.61 38.81 63.50
CA ARG A 26 11.42 38.23 64.15
C ARG A 26 10.16 39.00 63.71
N LEU A 27 8.98 38.36 63.88
CA LEU A 27 7.59 38.83 63.74
C LEU A 27 7.00 38.58 62.34
N GLN A 28 5.81 38.02 62.12
CA GLN A 28 4.60 37.89 62.95
C GLN A 28 3.72 36.78 62.31
N ALA A 29 3.22 35.82 63.09
CA ALA A 29 2.35 34.77 62.57
C ALA A 29 0.90 35.29 62.46
N CYS A 30 0.40 35.42 61.24
CA CYS A 30 -1.03 35.59 60.97
C CYS A 30 -1.72 34.24 61.14
N VAL A 31 -2.65 34.15 62.11
CA VAL A 31 -3.53 33.00 62.30
C VAL A 31 -4.57 33.00 61.18
N PHE A 32 -4.50 32.00 60.29
CA PHE A 32 -5.58 31.67 59.35
C PHE A 32 -6.54 30.69 60.03
N PRO A 33 -7.87 30.83 59.86
CA PRO A 33 -8.81 29.87 60.41
C PRO A 33 -8.68 28.53 59.69
N GLU A 34 -8.48 27.49 60.49
CA GLU A 34 -8.40 26.09 60.08
C GLU A 34 -9.77 25.66 59.53
N GLN A 35 -9.94 25.70 58.21
CA GLN A 35 -11.08 25.07 57.55
C GLN A 35 -10.87 23.56 57.60
N GLN A 36 -11.51 22.92 58.58
CA GLN A 36 -11.68 21.46 58.60
C GLN A 36 -12.62 21.08 57.45
N GLU A 37 -12.04 20.81 56.28
CA GLU A 37 -12.72 20.07 55.22
C GLU A 37 -13.05 18.68 55.77
N SER A 38 -14.34 18.42 56.00
CA SER A 38 -14.81 17.09 56.39
C SER A 38 -14.49 16.11 55.27
N PHE A 39 -13.48 15.27 55.51
CA PHE A 39 -13.10 14.20 54.61
C PHE A 39 -14.24 13.19 54.51
N ASP A 40 -14.96 13.21 53.38
CA ASP A 40 -16.09 12.32 53.12
C ASP A 40 -15.56 10.89 52.89
N GLU A 41 -15.50 10.10 53.97
CA GLU A 41 -15.04 8.70 53.94
C GLU A 41 -15.75 7.86 52.88
N GLY A 42 -16.99 8.22 52.52
CA GLY A 42 -17.74 7.59 51.44
C GLY A 42 -17.10 7.78 50.06
N GLN A 43 -16.54 8.97 49.79
CA GLN A 43 -15.81 9.24 48.54
C GLN A 43 -14.49 8.48 48.49
N PHE A 44 -13.79 8.39 49.62
CA PHE A 44 -12.54 7.65 49.69
C PHE A 44 -12.75 6.14 49.48
N GLN A 45 -13.80 5.56 50.08
CA GLN A 45 -14.16 4.16 49.85
C GLN A 45 -14.61 3.89 48.42
N ALA A 46 -15.37 4.82 47.80
CA ALA A 46 -15.76 4.71 46.40
C ALA A 46 -14.55 4.75 45.45
N LEU A 47 -13.59 5.64 45.69
CA LEU A 47 -12.34 5.72 44.93
C LEU A 47 -11.49 4.45 45.09
N GLN A 48 -11.37 3.91 46.30
CA GLN A 48 -10.64 2.66 46.55
C GLN A 48 -11.29 1.45 45.88
N LEU A 49 -12.63 1.39 45.87
CA LEU A 49 -13.36 0.35 45.14
C LEU A 49 -13.17 0.50 43.64
N GLN A 50 -13.20 1.73 43.12
CA GLN A 50 -12.99 2.01 41.70
C GLN A 50 -11.56 1.67 41.26
N GLU A 51 -10.55 1.96 42.08
CA GLU A 51 -9.16 1.54 41.82
C GLU A 51 -8.99 0.02 41.87
N ARG A 52 -9.65 -0.68 42.81
CA ARG A 52 -9.64 -2.14 42.88
C ARG A 52 -10.30 -2.80 41.68
N VAL A 53 -11.42 -2.25 41.22
CA VAL A 53 -12.10 -2.71 40.00
C VAL A 53 -11.21 -2.46 38.79
N ASN A 54 -10.62 -1.27 38.65
CA ASN A 54 -9.71 -0.95 37.54
C ASN A 54 -8.41 -1.79 37.55
N SER A 55 -7.84 -2.05 38.73
CA SER A 55 -6.68 -2.93 38.91
C SER A 55 -7.01 -4.39 38.56
N SER A 56 -8.23 -4.84 38.87
CA SER A 56 -8.71 -6.19 38.52
C SER A 56 -9.02 -6.30 37.02
N LEU A 57 -9.60 -5.26 36.41
CA LEU A 57 -9.89 -5.20 34.98
C LEU A 57 -8.62 -5.16 34.13
N THR A 58 -7.59 -4.41 34.56
CA THR A 58 -6.28 -4.37 33.89
C THR A 58 -5.49 -5.67 34.03
N LYS A 59 -5.70 -6.44 35.11
CA LYS A 59 -5.21 -7.81 35.24
C LYS A 59 -5.95 -8.82 34.36
N LEU A 60 -7.22 -8.55 34.01
CA LEU A 60 -8.09 -9.52 33.34
C LEU A 60 -7.99 -9.52 31.81
N VAL A 61 -7.51 -8.45 31.17
CA VAL A 61 -7.45 -8.41 29.69
C VAL A 61 -6.20 -7.69 29.20
N LYS A 62 -5.02 -8.27 29.43
CA LYS A 62 -3.84 -7.92 28.65
C LYS A 62 -3.87 -8.74 27.36
N VAL A 63 -4.57 -8.25 26.34
CA VAL A 63 -4.50 -8.84 24.99
C VAL A 63 -3.16 -8.46 24.40
N GLU A 64 -2.21 -9.38 24.48
CA GLU A 64 -0.95 -9.23 23.76
C GLU A 64 -1.22 -9.46 22.26
N PHE A 65 -0.71 -8.56 21.42
CA PHE A 65 -0.97 -8.58 19.98
C PHE A 65 -0.73 -9.97 19.35
N LEU A 66 0.35 -10.63 19.73
CA LEU A 66 0.73 -11.95 19.21
C LEU A 66 -0.15 -13.11 19.71
N ASN A 67 -1.02 -12.89 20.71
CA ASN A 67 -1.96 -13.87 21.23
C ASN A 67 -3.33 -13.79 20.54
N LEU A 68 -3.51 -12.88 19.58
CA LEU A 68 -4.70 -12.84 18.74
C LEU A 68 -4.78 -14.08 17.82
N PRO A 69 -5.98 -14.54 17.45
CA PRO A 69 -6.14 -15.60 16.47
C PRO A 69 -5.46 -15.26 15.13
N PRO A 70 -4.89 -16.25 14.42
CA PRO A 70 -4.14 -16.02 13.19
C PRO A 70 -4.98 -15.37 12.09
N GLU A 71 -6.29 -15.58 12.06
CA GLU A 71 -7.23 -14.95 11.12
C GLU A 71 -7.31 -13.44 11.37
N ILE A 72 -7.39 -13.04 12.65
CA ILE A 72 -7.46 -11.63 13.04
C ILE A 72 -6.13 -10.94 12.76
N LEU A 73 -5.01 -11.60 13.06
CA LEU A 73 -3.69 -11.09 12.71
C LEU A 73 -3.53 -10.95 11.19
N THR A 74 -4.01 -11.93 10.43
CA THR A 74 -3.98 -11.88 8.96
C THR A 74 -4.76 -10.67 8.44
N ASP A 75 -5.96 -10.43 8.95
CA ASP A 75 -6.78 -9.29 8.54
C ASP A 75 -6.12 -7.95 8.93
N ILE A 76 -5.56 -7.83 10.14
CA ILE A 76 -4.79 -6.63 10.56
C ILE A 76 -3.62 -6.38 9.60
N LEU A 77 -2.86 -7.42 9.26
CA LEU A 77 -1.73 -7.31 8.35
C LEU A 77 -2.15 -6.93 6.92
N LEU A 78 -3.34 -7.33 6.46
CA LEU A 78 -3.88 -6.94 5.15
C LEU A 78 -4.25 -5.45 5.04
N TYR A 79 -4.48 -4.77 6.17
CA TYR A 79 -4.70 -3.32 6.19
C TYR A 79 -3.41 -2.50 6.14
N LEU A 80 -2.24 -3.13 6.30
CA LEU A 80 -0.96 -2.45 6.24
C LEU A 80 -0.45 -2.33 4.79
N PRO A 81 0.33 -1.29 4.46
CA PRO A 81 1.08 -1.26 3.21
C PRO A 81 1.96 -2.51 3.07
N PHE A 82 2.07 -3.07 1.87
CA PHE A 82 2.82 -4.32 1.66
C PHE A 82 4.28 -4.24 2.16
N THR A 83 4.91 -3.08 2.09
CA THR A 83 6.27 -2.85 2.62
C THR A 83 6.34 -3.07 4.13
N ALA A 84 5.34 -2.61 4.89
CA ALA A 84 5.25 -2.84 6.32
C ALA A 84 5.02 -4.32 6.63
N VAL A 85 4.19 -5.01 5.85
CA VAL A 85 3.98 -6.46 5.99
C VAL A 85 5.29 -7.23 5.78
N VAL A 86 6.09 -6.87 4.77
CA VAL A 86 7.41 -7.47 4.54
C VAL A 86 8.36 -7.20 5.72
N ILE A 87 8.35 -5.99 6.28
CA ILE A 87 9.14 -5.66 7.48
C ILE A 87 8.70 -6.54 8.67
N CYS A 88 7.40 -6.77 8.87
CA CYS A 88 6.89 -7.65 9.93
C CYS A 88 7.46 -9.08 9.88
N GLN A 89 7.86 -9.59 8.70
CA GLN A 89 8.54 -10.88 8.58
C GLN A 89 9.92 -10.91 9.26
N SER A 90 10.59 -9.76 9.38
CA SER A 90 11.89 -9.62 10.06
C SER A 90 11.77 -9.41 11.57
N VAL A 91 10.57 -9.11 12.08
CA VAL A 91 10.36 -8.81 13.51
C VAL A 91 10.39 -10.08 14.36
N ASN A 92 9.70 -11.13 13.94
CA ASN A 92 9.61 -12.39 14.69
C ASN A 92 9.31 -13.59 13.77
N ARG A 93 9.82 -14.77 14.14
CA ARG A 93 9.53 -16.07 13.50
C ARG A 93 8.04 -16.39 13.37
N TYR A 94 7.21 -16.01 14.33
CA TYR A 94 5.77 -16.26 14.29
C TYR A 94 5.08 -15.46 13.19
N LEU A 95 5.33 -14.14 13.13
CA LEU A 95 4.81 -13.29 12.06
C LEU A 95 5.35 -13.72 10.69
N ARG A 96 6.63 -14.12 10.63
CA ARG A 96 7.21 -14.69 9.41
C ARG A 96 6.44 -15.91 8.94
N ALA A 97 6.19 -16.89 9.83
CA ALA A 97 5.44 -18.09 9.50
C ALA A 97 4.01 -17.74 9.06
N LEU A 98 3.30 -16.91 9.83
CA LEU A 98 1.94 -16.46 9.52
C LEU A 98 1.86 -15.82 8.13
N ILE A 99 2.78 -14.90 7.80
CA ILE A 99 2.79 -14.23 6.51
C ILE A 99 3.16 -15.21 5.39
N SER A 100 4.12 -16.11 5.60
CA SER A 100 4.56 -17.09 4.61
C SER A 100 3.51 -18.16 4.31
N GLU A 101 2.72 -18.57 5.30
CA GLU A 101 1.72 -19.64 5.18
C GLU A 101 0.35 -19.12 4.76
N SER A 102 0.04 -17.84 5.04
CA SER A 102 -1.24 -17.23 4.65
C SER A 102 -1.29 -16.91 3.16
N VAL A 103 -2.11 -17.65 2.43
CA VAL A 103 -2.36 -17.44 1.00
C VAL A 103 -2.85 -16.03 0.70
N LYS A 104 -3.69 -15.44 1.57
CA LYS A 104 -4.19 -14.07 1.39
C LYS A 104 -3.06 -13.04 1.47
N LEU A 105 -2.16 -13.17 2.45
CA LEU A 105 -1.03 -12.25 2.62
C LEU A 105 -0.02 -12.41 1.49
N GLN A 106 0.32 -13.65 1.11
CA GLN A 106 1.18 -13.91 -0.04
C GLN A 106 0.60 -13.31 -1.31
N TYR A 107 -0.70 -13.51 -1.56
CA TYR A 107 -1.37 -12.92 -2.72
C TYR A 107 -1.33 -11.39 -2.71
N HIS A 108 -1.63 -10.75 -1.58
CA HIS A 108 -1.54 -9.31 -1.44
C HIS A 108 -0.12 -8.77 -1.70
N ILE A 109 0.91 -9.42 -1.13
CA ILE A 109 2.31 -9.06 -1.36
C ILE A 109 2.65 -9.18 -2.85
N HIS A 110 2.33 -10.30 -3.48
CA HIS A 110 2.66 -10.55 -4.88
C HIS A 110 1.95 -9.61 -5.84
N LEU A 111 0.67 -9.27 -5.59
CA LEU A 111 -0.05 -8.25 -6.37
C LEU A 111 0.73 -6.93 -6.38
N ASN A 112 1.13 -6.45 -5.20
CA ASN A 112 1.86 -5.20 -5.09
C ASN A 112 3.26 -5.27 -5.71
N VAL A 113 3.99 -6.36 -5.49
CA VAL A 113 5.34 -6.55 -6.06
C VAL A 113 5.31 -6.55 -7.59
N PHE A 114 4.28 -7.12 -8.21
CA PHE A 114 4.12 -7.16 -9.67
C PHE A 114 3.30 -5.99 -10.23
N GLY A 115 2.98 -4.98 -9.41
CA GLY A 115 2.21 -3.80 -9.81
C GLY A 115 0.80 -4.11 -10.31
N GLN A 116 0.19 -5.22 -9.87
CA GLN A 116 -1.12 -5.66 -10.30
C GLN A 116 -2.21 -5.21 -9.33
N LEU A 117 -3.38 -4.90 -9.88
CA LEU A 117 -4.58 -4.62 -9.10
C LEU A 117 -5.41 -5.89 -8.89
N ASP A 118 -6.01 -6.02 -7.72
CA ASP A 118 -6.95 -7.08 -7.45
C ASP A 118 -8.18 -6.94 -8.36
N ASN A 119 -8.60 -8.03 -9.02
CA ASN A 119 -9.86 -8.05 -9.75
C ASN A 119 -10.97 -8.61 -8.84
N PRO A 120 -11.89 -7.77 -8.32
CA PRO A 120 -12.95 -8.24 -7.44
C PRO A 120 -14.01 -9.09 -8.15
N HIS A 121 -14.04 -9.07 -9.49
CA HIS A 121 -14.98 -9.88 -10.30
C HIS A 121 -14.43 -11.27 -10.66
N CYS A 122 -13.22 -11.61 -10.21
CA CYS A 122 -12.67 -12.93 -10.41
C CYS A 122 -13.26 -13.91 -9.39
N ASN A 123 -14.03 -14.89 -9.87
CA ASN A 123 -14.68 -15.90 -9.03
C ASN A 123 -13.74 -17.02 -8.57
N LEU A 124 -12.46 -16.97 -8.95
CA LEU A 124 -11.48 -17.99 -8.58
C LEU A 124 -11.06 -17.83 -7.10
N PRO A 125 -10.78 -18.94 -6.39
CA PRO A 125 -10.25 -18.88 -5.04
C PRO A 125 -8.87 -18.17 -5.04
N VAL A 126 -8.56 -17.49 -3.93
CA VAL A 126 -7.34 -16.67 -3.80
C VAL A 126 -6.06 -17.48 -4.06
N SER A 127 -6.06 -18.77 -3.72
CA SER A 127 -4.96 -19.70 -4.04
C SER A 127 -4.73 -19.87 -5.53
N GLU A 128 -5.79 -20.08 -6.32
CA GLU A 128 -5.68 -20.18 -7.77
C GLU A 128 -5.26 -18.86 -8.40
N ARG A 129 -5.78 -17.75 -7.90
CA ARG A 129 -5.39 -16.40 -8.35
C ARG A 129 -3.90 -16.15 -8.09
N LEU A 130 -3.38 -16.54 -6.94
CA LEU A 130 -1.95 -16.47 -6.63
C LEU A 130 -1.14 -17.36 -7.57
N ASN A 131 -1.57 -18.59 -7.82
CA ASN A 131 -0.88 -19.50 -8.75
C ASN A 131 -0.83 -18.94 -10.18
N GLN A 132 -1.93 -18.37 -10.66
CA GLN A 132 -1.98 -17.70 -11.96
C GLN A 132 -1.03 -16.50 -12.01
N LEU A 133 -1.02 -15.68 -10.96
CA LEU A 133 -0.13 -14.52 -10.86
C LEU A 133 1.35 -14.92 -10.91
N LEU A 134 1.74 -15.93 -10.13
CA LEU A 134 3.11 -16.46 -10.10
C LEU A 134 3.51 -17.15 -11.42
N SER A 135 2.60 -17.93 -12.00
CA SER A 135 2.82 -18.59 -13.28
C SER A 135 3.03 -17.56 -14.39
N ARG A 136 2.17 -16.55 -14.44
CA ARG A 136 2.27 -15.43 -15.37
C ARG A 136 3.64 -14.76 -15.24
N GLU A 137 4.02 -14.35 -14.03
CA GLU A 137 5.30 -13.68 -13.80
C GLU A 137 6.51 -14.55 -14.19
N ARG A 138 6.46 -15.86 -13.90
CA ARG A 138 7.51 -16.79 -14.33
C ARG A 138 7.64 -16.85 -15.85
N ARG A 139 6.50 -16.94 -16.54
CA ARG A 139 6.47 -16.95 -18.01
C ARG A 139 6.99 -15.65 -18.61
N TRP A 140 6.69 -14.52 -17.98
CA TRP A 140 7.27 -13.22 -18.34
C TRP A 140 8.79 -13.20 -18.20
N LYS A 141 9.33 -13.68 -17.08
CA LYS A 141 10.78 -13.72 -16.83
C LYS A 141 11.52 -14.64 -17.79
N GLU A 142 10.90 -15.76 -18.16
CA GLU A 142 11.50 -16.78 -19.02
C GLU A 142 11.21 -16.55 -20.51
N PHE A 143 10.45 -15.49 -20.87
CA PHE A 143 9.93 -15.26 -22.22
C PHE A 143 9.28 -16.52 -22.84
N LYS A 144 8.54 -17.28 -22.02
CA LYS A 144 7.85 -18.50 -22.44
C LYS A 144 6.43 -18.20 -22.91
N PHE A 145 6.30 -17.98 -24.21
CA PHE A 145 5.03 -17.79 -24.90
C PHE A 145 4.33 -19.13 -25.17
N ASP A 146 3.00 -19.14 -25.21
CA ASP A 146 2.24 -20.34 -25.59
C ASP A 146 2.44 -20.71 -27.06
N PHE A 147 2.56 -19.69 -27.91
CA PHE A 147 2.87 -19.82 -29.33
C PHE A 147 3.38 -18.49 -29.89
N ASP A 148 4.03 -18.54 -31.05
CA ASP A 148 4.46 -17.38 -31.83
C ASP A 148 3.66 -17.28 -33.14
N ARG A 149 3.36 -16.05 -33.55
CA ARG A 149 2.70 -15.80 -34.84
C ARG A 149 3.29 -14.59 -35.55
N ILE A 150 3.63 -14.82 -36.81
CA ILE A 150 4.08 -13.79 -37.74
C ILE A 150 2.96 -13.56 -38.75
N THR A 151 2.49 -12.32 -38.85
CA THR A 151 1.55 -11.90 -39.90
C THR A 151 2.19 -10.82 -40.75
N LYS A 152 1.85 -10.83 -42.03
CA LYS A 152 2.13 -9.69 -42.91
C LYS A 152 1.18 -8.55 -42.54
N VAL A 153 1.72 -7.35 -42.44
CA VAL A 153 0.93 -6.13 -42.26
C VAL A 153 0.33 -5.74 -43.61
N PRO A 154 -0.94 -5.29 -43.67
CA PRO A 154 -1.66 -5.06 -44.92
C PRO A 154 -1.08 -3.94 -45.81
N VAL A 155 -0.27 -3.02 -45.28
CA VAL A 155 0.29 -1.90 -46.06
C VAL A 155 1.74 -1.60 -45.67
N VAL A 156 2.59 -1.44 -46.69
CA VAL A 156 3.99 -0.97 -46.59
C VAL A 156 4.01 0.55 -46.80
N ALA A 157 3.44 1.28 -45.86
CA ALA A 157 3.58 2.74 -45.77
C ALA A 157 4.12 3.04 -44.37
N PRO A 158 4.85 4.15 -44.16
CA PRO A 158 5.22 4.55 -42.80
C PRO A 158 3.92 4.73 -42.01
N TYR A 159 3.64 3.78 -41.11
CA TYR A 159 2.53 3.89 -40.20
C TYR A 159 2.89 4.99 -39.20
N GLU A 160 1.98 5.93 -38.96
CA GLU A 160 2.25 6.99 -38.00
C GLU A 160 2.07 6.50 -36.57
N ARG A 161 1.13 5.56 -36.36
CA ARG A 161 0.75 5.11 -35.01
C ARG A 161 0.41 3.64 -34.96
N LEU A 162 1.07 2.94 -34.05
CA LEU A 162 0.64 1.65 -33.52
C LEU A 162 -0.16 1.88 -32.23
N GLY A 163 -1.30 1.21 -32.10
CA GLY A 163 -2.09 1.23 -30.87
C GLY A 163 -2.55 -0.17 -30.49
N LEU A 164 -2.51 -0.48 -29.20
CA LEU A 164 -3.15 -1.67 -28.63
C LEU A 164 -4.37 -1.24 -27.85
N SER A 165 -5.49 -1.92 -28.08
CA SER A 165 -6.69 -1.67 -27.32
C SER A 165 -7.45 -2.96 -27.04
N GLY A 166 -7.53 -3.30 -25.75
CA GLY A 166 -8.06 -4.59 -25.33
C GLY A 166 -7.34 -5.71 -26.08
N GLU A 167 -8.11 -6.50 -26.82
CA GLU A 167 -7.63 -7.68 -27.54
C GLU A 167 -7.33 -7.42 -29.01
N ALA A 168 -6.99 -6.18 -29.37
CA ALA A 168 -6.73 -5.85 -30.75
C ALA A 168 -5.57 -4.89 -30.94
N LEU A 169 -4.75 -5.21 -31.92
CA LEU A 169 -3.71 -4.36 -32.46
C LEU A 169 -4.32 -3.50 -33.58
N SER A 170 -4.00 -2.21 -33.57
CA SER A 170 -4.42 -1.24 -34.55
C SER A 170 -3.22 -0.51 -35.15
N LEU A 171 -3.20 -0.36 -36.48
CA LEU A 171 -2.23 0.44 -37.21
C LEU A 171 -2.98 1.57 -37.90
N SER A 172 -2.59 2.81 -37.61
CA SER A 172 -3.22 3.99 -38.19
C SER A 172 -2.22 4.77 -39.04
N TYR A 173 -2.73 5.29 -40.16
CA TYR A 173 -1.95 5.96 -41.19
C TYR A 173 -2.41 7.42 -41.35
N ALA A 174 -1.55 8.24 -41.97
CA ALA A 174 -1.76 9.67 -42.17
C ALA A 174 -3.01 9.99 -43.02
N ASP A 175 -3.43 9.03 -43.87
CA ASP A 175 -4.58 9.13 -44.77
C ASP A 175 -5.94 8.91 -44.06
N GLY A 176 -5.94 8.68 -42.74
CA GLY A 176 -7.15 8.42 -41.97
C GLY A 176 -7.65 6.98 -42.06
N VAL A 177 -6.89 6.09 -42.73
CA VAL A 177 -7.18 4.65 -42.74
C VAL A 177 -6.55 4.01 -41.51
N SER A 178 -7.33 3.17 -40.82
CA SER A 178 -6.84 2.34 -39.74
C SER A 178 -7.09 0.87 -40.06
N TRP A 179 -6.13 0.03 -39.69
CA TRP A 179 -6.25 -1.42 -39.79
C TRP A 179 -6.27 -1.99 -38.40
N ARG A 180 -7.17 -2.93 -38.14
CA ARG A 180 -7.29 -3.60 -36.86
C ARG A 180 -7.21 -5.10 -37.04
N VAL A 181 -6.50 -5.75 -36.13
CA VAL A 181 -6.42 -7.20 -36.04
C VAL A 181 -6.65 -7.61 -34.60
N GLY A 182 -7.41 -8.69 -34.39
CA GLY A 182 -7.54 -9.30 -33.07
C GLY A 182 -6.23 -10.01 -32.71
N ILE A 183 -5.82 -9.93 -31.44
CA ILE A 183 -4.70 -10.73 -30.95
C ILE A 183 -5.15 -12.19 -31.00
N PRO A 184 -4.41 -13.08 -31.71
CA PRO A 184 -4.77 -14.48 -31.76
C PRO A 184 -4.65 -15.08 -30.36
N ARG A 185 -5.63 -15.88 -29.96
CA ARG A 185 -5.64 -16.59 -28.66
C ARG A 185 -5.19 -18.04 -28.79
N GLU A 186 -5.27 -18.57 -30.00
CA GLU A 186 -4.88 -19.93 -30.34
C GLU A 186 -3.85 -19.88 -31.44
N ALA A 187 -2.98 -20.88 -31.48
CA ALA A 187 -1.99 -20.99 -32.54
C ALA A 187 -2.71 -20.94 -33.89
N ASP A 188 -3.66 -21.83 -34.18
CA ASP A 188 -4.22 -21.99 -35.53
C ASP A 188 -5.32 -20.98 -35.90
N GLN A 189 -5.51 -19.94 -35.09
CA GLN A 189 -6.49 -18.90 -35.37
C GLN A 189 -6.09 -18.08 -36.61
N GLU A 190 -7.01 -18.00 -37.57
CA GLU A 190 -6.81 -17.20 -38.78
C GLU A 190 -6.73 -15.71 -38.45
N ILE A 191 -5.61 -15.07 -38.82
CA ILE A 191 -5.37 -13.65 -38.58
C ILE A 191 -6.04 -12.83 -39.70
N LYS A 192 -7.16 -12.18 -39.38
CA LYS A 192 -7.91 -11.32 -40.31
C LYS A 192 -7.75 -9.85 -39.97
N TRP A 193 -7.04 -9.15 -40.85
CA TRP A 193 -6.97 -7.69 -40.83
C TRP A 193 -8.29 -7.10 -41.31
N LYS A 194 -8.86 -6.21 -40.51
CA LYS A 194 -10.07 -5.45 -40.85
C LYS A 194 -9.69 -4.00 -41.11
N ARG A 195 -10.09 -3.48 -42.27
CA ARG A 195 -9.97 -2.06 -42.59
C ARG A 195 -11.07 -1.29 -41.87
N LEU A 196 -10.69 -0.19 -41.25
CA LEU A 196 -11.56 0.77 -40.60
C LEU A 196 -11.31 2.13 -41.24
N GLU A 197 -12.36 2.71 -41.81
CA GLU A 197 -12.33 4.09 -42.30
C GLU A 197 -12.71 5.00 -41.14
N ILE A 198 -11.73 5.75 -40.62
CA ILE A 198 -11.98 6.69 -39.53
C ILE A 198 -12.45 8.00 -40.18
N CYS A 199 -13.77 8.16 -40.33
CA CYS A 199 -14.34 9.41 -40.80
C CYS A 199 -14.10 10.53 -39.78
N ALA A 200 -13.23 11.47 -40.15
CA ALA A 200 -13.04 12.82 -39.62
C ALA A 200 -12.78 12.97 -38.10
N ARG A 201 -11.57 13.46 -37.77
CA ARG A 201 -11.20 14.23 -36.55
C ARG A 201 -11.69 13.69 -35.19
N GLN A 202 -12.00 12.41 -35.07
CA GLN A 202 -12.05 11.78 -33.77
C GLN A 202 -10.61 11.51 -33.36
N THR A 203 -10.06 12.43 -32.56
CA THR A 203 -8.85 12.21 -31.77
C THR A 203 -9.03 10.85 -31.11
N LEU A 204 -8.35 9.82 -31.63
CA LEU A 204 -8.30 8.50 -31.02
C LEU A 204 -7.86 8.73 -29.57
N ALA A 205 -8.84 8.69 -28.67
CA ALA A 205 -8.64 8.85 -27.25
C ALA A 205 -7.52 7.90 -26.86
N LYS A 206 -6.56 8.38 -26.05
CA LYS A 206 -5.50 7.54 -25.46
C LYS A 206 -6.18 6.28 -24.92
N MET A 207 -6.12 5.19 -25.69
CA MET A 207 -6.74 3.94 -25.31
C MET A 207 -5.86 3.42 -24.20
N HIS A 208 -6.39 3.51 -22.98
CA HIS A 208 -5.72 3.00 -21.81
C HIS A 208 -5.64 1.49 -22.02
N VAL A 209 -4.43 1.01 -22.24
CA VAL A 209 -4.13 -0.41 -22.14
C VAL A 209 -4.53 -0.79 -20.73
N ARG A 210 -5.61 -1.57 -20.58
CA ARG A 210 -5.72 -2.42 -19.40
C ARG A 210 -4.64 -3.47 -19.59
N GLU A 211 -3.54 -3.24 -18.89
CA GLU A 211 -2.27 -3.95 -18.94
C GLU A 211 -2.47 -5.45 -18.76
N HIS A 212 -2.37 -6.23 -19.84
CA HIS A 212 -1.99 -7.65 -19.72
C HIS A 212 -1.02 -8.13 -20.81
N ASP A 213 -0.78 -7.34 -21.86
CA ASP A 213 0.13 -7.70 -22.96
C ASP A 213 1.20 -6.63 -23.15
N LEU A 214 2.44 -7.08 -23.33
CA LEU A 214 3.58 -6.24 -23.62
C LEU A 214 3.83 -6.25 -25.14
N LEU A 215 3.94 -5.07 -25.73
CA LEU A 215 4.26 -4.90 -27.13
C LEU A 215 5.67 -4.33 -27.26
N PHE A 216 6.53 -5.04 -27.97
CA PHE A 216 7.78 -4.49 -28.47
C PHE A 216 7.60 -4.16 -29.96
N LEU A 217 7.78 -2.88 -30.29
CA LEU A 217 7.87 -2.43 -31.68
C LEU A 217 9.36 -2.39 -32.05
N ILE A 218 9.81 -3.30 -32.91
CA ILE A 218 11.14 -3.23 -33.51
C ILE A 218 10.98 -2.61 -34.89
N THR A 219 11.43 -1.37 -35.04
CA THR A 219 11.59 -0.72 -36.34
C THR A 219 13.00 -1.01 -36.84
N VAL A 220 13.13 -1.68 -37.98
CA VAL A 220 14.40 -1.88 -38.71
C VAL A 220 14.53 -0.80 -39.77
#